data_AF-A0A925XJL7-F1
#
_entry.id   AF-A0A925XJL7-F1
#
_cell.length_a   1.000
_cell.length_b   1.000
_cell.length_c   1.000
_cell.angle_alpha   90.00
_cell.angle_beta   90.00
_cell.angle_gamma   90.00
#
_symmetry.space_group_name_H-M   'P 1'
#
loop_
_entity.id
_entity.type
_entity.pdbx_description
1 polymer ?
#
loop_
_entity_poly.entity_id
_entity_poly.type
_entity_poly.pdbx_seq_one_letter_code
_entity_poly.pdbx_strand_id
1 'polypeptide(L)'
;MRKPSTSPALLAMSLFLSASLLGCETIESTSLGRMLPFGKKTNLSPQETEQRQKFMNERDPDAFRWLLTHRIHNEMTVEQVAHVLGESGERRFDDREYKTNGGFYHMTDVGYQWGPDRKGHTVVLYFRDGKLINFDPAELQ
;
A
#
# COMPACT_ATOMS: atom_id res chain seq x y z
N MET A 1 -51.13 -74.38 -5.49
CA MET A 1 -52.30 -73.60 -5.93
C MET A 1 -52.05 -72.13 -5.58
N ARG A 2 -51.63 -71.34 -6.57
CA ARG A 2 -52.39 -70.25 -7.25
C ARG A 2 -52.47 -68.93 -6.45
N LYS A 3 -51.51 -68.05 -6.80
CA LYS A 3 -51.54 -66.56 -6.92
C LYS A 3 -52.89 -66.02 -7.47
N PRO A 4 -53.05 -64.69 -7.71
CA PRO A 4 -52.66 -63.44 -7.01
C PRO A 4 -53.82 -62.40 -7.00
N SER A 5 -53.65 -61.19 -6.45
CA SER A 5 -54.30 -59.96 -7.00
C SER A 5 -53.65 -58.69 -6.43
N THR A 6 -52.73 -58.05 -7.16
CA THR A 6 -52.90 -56.82 -7.98
C THR A 6 -52.78 -55.49 -7.20
N SER A 7 -51.56 -54.91 -7.23
CA SER A 7 -51.31 -53.46 -7.30
C SER A 7 -52.03 -52.86 -8.54
N PRO A 8 -52.30 -51.53 -8.67
CA PRO A 8 -51.26 -50.49 -8.82
C PRO A 8 -51.69 -49.06 -8.40
N ALA A 9 -50.88 -48.05 -8.75
CA ALA A 9 -51.27 -46.63 -8.95
C ALA A 9 -51.30 -45.78 -7.66
N LEU A 10 -50.69 -44.59 -7.52
CA LEU A 10 -50.06 -43.60 -8.41
C LEU A 10 -49.07 -42.79 -7.52
N LEU A 11 -47.80 -42.64 -7.87
CA LEU A 11 -47.24 -41.50 -8.62
C LEU A 11 -47.38 -40.13 -7.92
N ALA A 12 -46.27 -39.67 -7.34
CA ALA A 12 -45.75 -38.28 -7.37
C ALA A 12 -44.51 -38.26 -6.45
N MET A 13 -43.30 -38.62 -6.90
CA MET A 13 -42.42 -37.83 -7.75
C MET A 13 -42.71 -36.32 -7.65
N SER A 14 -42.00 -35.65 -6.74
CA SER A 14 -41.79 -34.20 -6.82
C SER A 14 -40.32 -33.94 -6.52
N LEU A 15 -39.56 -34.14 -7.60
CA LEU A 15 -38.25 -33.57 -7.84
C LEU A 15 -38.36 -32.05 -7.66
N PHE A 16 -37.78 -31.47 -6.61
CA PHE A 16 -37.40 -30.05 -6.64
C PHE A 16 -35.89 -29.96 -6.76
N LEU A 17 -35.46 -30.21 -7.99
CA LEU A 17 -34.19 -29.80 -8.54
C LEU A 17 -34.23 -28.26 -8.68
N SER A 18 -33.86 -27.55 -7.61
CA SER A 18 -33.53 -26.12 -7.71
C SER A 18 -32.02 -26.00 -7.92
N ALA A 19 -31.62 -26.26 -9.15
CA ALA A 19 -30.39 -25.71 -9.68
C ALA A 19 -30.60 -24.20 -9.86
N SER A 20 -30.09 -23.42 -8.90
CA SER A 20 -29.74 -22.02 -9.14
C SER A 20 -28.24 -21.91 -8.93
N LEU A 21 -27.55 -22.08 -10.05
CA LEU A 21 -26.19 -21.61 -10.26
C LEU A 21 -26.12 -20.09 -10.06
N LEU A 22 -24.91 -19.63 -9.78
CA LEU A 22 -24.41 -18.24 -9.78
C LEU A 22 -24.53 -17.53 -8.43
N GLY A 23 -23.49 -17.75 -7.63
CA GLY A 23 -23.23 -16.97 -6.43
C GLY A 23 -22.04 -17.48 -5.62
N CYS A 24 -20.99 -18.03 -6.25
CA CYS A 24 -19.66 -17.89 -5.67
C CYS A 24 -19.31 -16.41 -5.79
N GLU A 25 -19.85 -15.58 -4.91
CA GLU A 25 -19.21 -14.33 -4.59
C GLU A 25 -17.92 -14.75 -3.91
N THR A 26 -16.86 -14.78 -4.73
CA THR A 26 -15.50 -14.58 -4.30
C THR A 26 -15.57 -13.63 -3.12
N ILE A 27 -15.12 -14.08 -1.95
CA ILE A 27 -14.74 -13.18 -0.88
C ILE A 27 -13.65 -12.32 -1.53
N GLU A 28 -14.09 -11.21 -2.15
CA GLU A 28 -13.20 -10.15 -2.55
C GLU A 28 -12.44 -9.86 -1.27
N SER A 29 -11.13 -9.97 -1.36
CA SER A 29 -10.20 -9.47 -0.39
C SER A 29 -10.36 -7.95 -0.31
N THR A 30 -11.51 -7.48 0.16
CA THR A 30 -11.73 -6.14 0.70
C THR A 30 -11.11 -6.08 2.09
N SER A 31 -9.84 -6.47 2.18
CA SER A 31 -9.09 -6.53 3.42
C SER A 31 -7.86 -5.66 3.23
N LEU A 32 -7.75 -4.65 4.09
CA LEU A 32 -6.57 -3.80 4.34
C LEU A 32 -6.23 -2.66 3.37
N GLY A 33 -6.76 -2.60 2.14
CA GLY A 33 -6.47 -1.46 1.25
C GLY A 33 -7.18 -0.14 1.62
N ARG A 34 -8.30 -0.22 2.36
CA ARG A 34 -9.20 0.92 2.63
C ARG A 34 -8.94 1.65 3.95
N MET A 35 -8.02 1.16 4.78
CA MET A 35 -7.72 1.74 6.09
C MET A 35 -6.48 2.65 6.06
N LEU A 36 -5.83 2.77 4.91
CA LEU A 36 -4.77 3.75 4.70
C LEU A 36 -5.37 5.02 4.07
N PRO A 37 -5.08 6.22 4.60
CA PRO A 37 -5.63 7.50 4.12
C PRO A 37 -5.20 7.88 2.69
N PHE A 38 -4.40 7.05 2.02
CA PHE A 38 -3.84 7.29 0.67
C PHE A 38 -4.83 7.05 -0.50
N GLY A 39 -6.13 6.98 -0.22
CA GLY A 39 -7.19 6.56 -1.14
C GLY A 39 -7.59 7.54 -2.24
N LYS A 40 -6.86 8.63 -2.50
CA LYS A 40 -7.08 9.43 -3.72
C LYS A 40 -6.38 8.73 -4.88
N LYS A 41 -7.17 8.22 -5.84
CA LYS A 41 -6.70 7.72 -7.15
C LYS A 41 -5.94 8.83 -7.88
N THR A 42 -4.66 8.95 -7.60
CA THR A 42 -3.71 9.62 -8.49
C THR A 42 -3.47 8.67 -9.64
N ASN A 43 -3.41 9.20 -10.86
CA ASN A 43 -2.97 8.43 -12.03
C ASN A 43 -1.47 8.18 -11.90
N LEU A 44 -1.08 7.23 -11.05
CA LEU A 44 0.28 6.72 -11.00
C LEU A 44 0.57 6.08 -12.35
N SER A 45 1.79 6.26 -12.85
CA SER A 45 2.19 5.51 -14.04
C SER A 45 2.23 4.01 -13.69
N PRO A 46 2.07 3.11 -14.67
CA PRO A 46 2.24 1.68 -14.44
C PRO A 46 3.59 1.35 -13.78
N GLN A 47 4.66 2.05 -14.21
CA GLN A 47 6.00 1.90 -13.65
C GLN A 47 6.06 2.34 -12.17
N GLU A 48 5.47 3.49 -11.82
CA GLU A 48 5.44 3.93 -10.42
C GLU A 48 4.66 2.95 -9.54
N THR A 49 3.55 2.41 -10.05
CA THR A 49 2.74 1.41 -9.34
C THR A 49 3.55 0.13 -9.10
N GLU A 50 4.28 -0.34 -10.11
CA GLU A 50 5.15 -1.51 -10.00
C GLU A 50 6.27 -1.29 -8.96
N GLN A 51 6.97 -0.16 -9.02
CA GLN A 51 8.05 0.14 -8.08
C GLN A 51 7.52 0.29 -6.65
N ARG A 52 6.36 0.94 -6.47
CA ARG A 52 5.71 1.00 -5.17
C ARG A 52 5.36 -0.39 -4.64
N GLN A 53 4.80 -1.26 -5.47
CA GLN A 53 4.47 -2.62 -5.06
C GLN A 53 5.71 -3.43 -4.65
N LYS A 54 6.80 -3.33 -5.41
CA LYS A 54 8.07 -3.98 -5.07
C LYS A 54 8.62 -3.50 -3.73
N PHE A 55 8.59 -2.19 -3.49
CA PHE A 55 9.01 -1.65 -2.20
C PHE A 55 8.07 -2.09 -1.05
N MET A 56 6.75 -2.00 -1.24
CA MET A 56 5.79 -2.32 -0.18
C MET A 56 5.75 -3.81 0.16
N ASN A 57 5.86 -4.69 -0.83
CA ASN A 57 5.73 -6.14 -0.63
C ASN A 57 7.06 -6.82 -0.32
N GLU A 58 8.13 -6.42 -0.99
CA GLU A 58 9.44 -7.09 -0.92
C GLU A 58 10.50 -6.25 -0.21
N ARG A 59 10.18 -5.00 0.15
CA ARG A 59 11.14 -4.00 0.64
C ARG A 59 12.34 -3.89 -0.30
N ASP A 60 12.08 -3.91 -1.60
CA ASP A 60 13.14 -3.88 -2.60
C ASP A 60 13.91 -2.54 -2.58
N PRO A 61 15.25 -2.56 -2.44
CA PRO A 61 16.07 -1.36 -2.29
C PRO A 61 16.14 -0.53 -3.58
N ASP A 62 16.15 -1.19 -4.74
CA ASP A 62 16.22 -0.48 -6.03
C ASP A 62 14.90 0.21 -6.34
N ALA A 63 13.78 -0.43 -6.00
CA ALA A 63 12.47 0.18 -6.08
C ALA A 63 12.33 1.36 -5.12
N PHE A 64 12.81 1.24 -3.87
CA PHE A 64 12.78 2.33 -2.91
C PHE A 64 13.58 3.53 -3.42
N ARG A 65 14.82 3.30 -3.85
CA ARG A 65 15.67 4.33 -4.44
C ARG A 65 15.02 4.95 -5.69
N TRP A 66 14.45 4.13 -6.56
CA TRP A 66 13.79 4.64 -7.76
C TRP A 66 12.65 5.60 -7.43
N LEU A 67 11.80 5.29 -6.44
CA LEU A 67 10.72 6.16 -5.99
C LEU A 67 11.27 7.48 -5.43
N LEU A 68 12.29 7.42 -4.58
CA LEU A 68 12.96 8.60 -4.03
C LEU A 68 13.53 9.50 -5.14
N THR A 69 14.21 8.91 -6.13
CA THR A 69 14.86 9.69 -7.20
C THR A 69 13.87 10.29 -8.20
N HIS A 70 12.81 9.56 -8.56
CA HIS A 70 11.95 9.96 -9.69
C HIS A 70 10.67 10.65 -9.26
N ARG A 71 10.19 10.35 -8.03
CA ARG A 71 8.84 10.73 -7.60
C ARG A 71 8.82 11.64 -6.38
N ILE A 72 9.90 11.74 -5.62
CA ILE A 72 10.03 12.67 -4.51
C ILE A 72 10.81 13.90 -4.96
N HIS A 73 10.29 15.08 -4.63
CA HIS A 73 10.98 16.35 -4.89
C HIS A 73 10.61 17.38 -3.81
N ASN A 74 11.39 18.45 -3.69
CA ASN A 74 11.12 19.55 -2.77
C ASN A 74 9.70 20.13 -2.99
N GLU A 75 9.14 20.77 -1.96
CA GLU A 75 7.76 21.28 -1.89
C GLU A 75 6.64 20.22 -1.76
N MET A 76 6.99 18.93 -1.70
CA MET A 76 6.02 17.89 -1.33
C MET A 76 5.65 17.97 0.16
N THR A 77 4.39 17.74 0.48
CA THR A 77 3.97 17.54 1.88
C THR A 77 4.33 16.14 2.36
N VAL A 78 4.39 15.95 3.68
CA VAL A 78 4.58 14.63 4.30
C VAL A 78 3.55 13.61 3.78
N GLU A 79 2.30 14.05 3.59
CA GLU A 79 1.23 13.21 3.03
C GLU A 79 1.49 12.83 1.57
N GLN A 80 1.99 13.76 0.75
CA GLN A 80 2.36 13.47 -0.64
C GLN A 80 3.51 12.47 -0.73
N VAL A 81 4.53 12.62 0.11
CA VAL A 81 5.65 11.66 0.20
C VAL A 81 5.15 10.29 0.64
N ALA A 82 4.33 10.24 1.70
CA ALA A 82 3.74 9.00 2.18
C ALA A 82 2.86 8.33 1.13
N HIS A 83 2.12 9.12 0.36
CA HIS A 83 1.33 8.64 -0.76
C HIS A 83 2.21 8.04 -1.87
N VAL A 84 3.35 8.67 -2.21
CA VAL A 84 4.30 8.16 -3.22
C VAL A 84 4.92 6.83 -2.79
N LEU A 85 5.34 6.74 -1.53
CA LEU A 85 6.03 5.55 -0.99
C LEU A 85 5.05 4.44 -0.60
N GLY A 86 3.76 4.76 -0.41
CA GLY A 86 2.74 3.80 0.00
C GLY A 86 2.68 3.56 1.52
N GLU A 87 3.51 4.24 2.30
CA GLU A 87 3.55 4.14 3.77
C GLU A 87 3.72 5.52 4.42
N SER A 88 3.18 5.67 5.64
CA SER A 88 3.42 6.86 6.46
C SER A 88 4.87 6.90 6.96
N GLY A 89 5.44 8.10 6.99
CA GLY A 89 6.74 8.31 7.63
C GLY A 89 6.64 8.37 9.15
N GLU A 90 7.68 7.91 9.84
CA GLU A 90 7.81 8.00 11.30
C GLU A 90 8.47 9.32 11.70
N ARG A 91 7.86 10.05 12.64
CA ARG A 91 8.41 11.32 13.13
C ARG A 91 9.69 11.08 13.92
N ARG A 92 10.80 11.69 13.50
CA ARG A 92 12.05 11.74 14.27
C ARG A 92 12.05 12.97 15.17
N PHE A 93 12.23 12.74 16.48
CA PHE A 93 12.32 13.80 17.49
C PHE A 93 13.76 14.05 17.96
N ASP A 94 14.65 13.08 17.77
CA ASP A 94 16.07 13.18 18.12
C ASP A 94 16.92 13.52 16.88
N ASP A 95 16.66 14.71 16.31
CA ASP A 95 17.32 15.21 15.10
C ASP A 95 18.20 16.44 15.37
N ARG A 96 18.51 16.69 16.65
CA ARG A 96 19.19 17.91 17.11
C ARG A 96 20.60 18.04 16.53
N GLU A 97 21.34 16.95 16.42
CA GLU A 97 22.72 16.96 15.89
C GLU A 97 22.76 17.42 14.42
N TYR A 98 21.83 16.94 13.58
CA TYR A 98 21.71 17.32 12.17
C TYR A 98 21.35 18.81 11.97
N LYS A 99 20.55 19.36 12.90
CA LYS A 99 20.12 20.77 12.88
C LYS A 99 21.17 21.74 13.43
N THR A 100 22.06 21.28 14.29
CA THR A 100 23.01 22.18 14.98
C THR A 100 24.31 22.34 14.19
N ASN A 101 24.73 21.33 13.42
CA ASN A 101 26.02 21.32 12.72
C ASN A 101 25.92 21.47 11.19
N GLY A 102 24.72 21.32 10.61
CA GLY A 102 24.56 21.12 9.16
C GLY A 102 24.29 22.36 8.31
N GLY A 103 24.06 23.55 8.89
CA GLY A 103 23.84 24.82 8.15
C GLY A 103 22.55 24.91 7.30
N PHE A 104 22.00 23.80 6.82
CA PHE A 104 20.85 23.75 5.91
C PHE A 104 19.49 23.54 6.61
N TYR A 105 19.49 23.08 7.86
CA TYR A 105 18.25 22.78 8.60
C TYR A 105 18.10 23.70 9.82
N HIS A 106 16.90 24.23 10.00
CA HIS A 106 16.51 25.03 11.15
C HIS A 106 16.01 24.13 12.28
N MET A 107 16.07 24.61 13.52
CA MET A 107 15.54 23.86 14.67
C MET A 107 14.04 23.54 14.54
N THR A 108 13.30 24.38 13.83
CA THR A 108 11.86 24.24 13.55
C THR A 108 11.56 23.24 12.45
N ASP A 109 12.56 22.84 11.66
CA ASP A 109 12.34 21.85 10.61
C ASP A 109 12.02 20.50 11.22
N VAL A 110 11.34 19.66 10.48
CA VAL A 110 10.75 18.44 10.99
C VAL A 110 11.26 17.24 10.20
N GLY A 111 11.98 16.33 10.84
CA GLY A 111 12.42 15.08 10.24
C GLY A 111 11.35 13.98 10.29
N TYR A 112 11.08 13.34 9.15
CA TYR A 112 10.33 12.09 9.05
C TYR A 112 11.17 11.02 8.37
N GLN A 113 11.08 9.79 8.87
CA GLN A 113 11.80 8.64 8.34
C GLN A 113 10.88 7.71 7.55
N TRP A 114 11.39 7.19 6.42
CA TRP A 114 10.77 6.11 5.65
C TRP A 114 11.72 4.91 5.48
N GLY A 115 11.15 3.75 5.16
CA GLY A 115 11.85 2.46 5.18
C GLY A 115 11.69 1.71 6.52
N PRO A 116 12.59 0.77 6.84
CA PRO A 116 13.75 0.37 6.05
C PRO A 116 13.37 -0.47 4.82
N ASP A 117 14.25 -0.46 3.81
CA ASP A 117 14.29 -1.52 2.79
C ASP A 117 14.80 -2.85 3.40
N ARG A 118 14.82 -3.94 2.61
CA ARG A 118 15.29 -5.27 3.07
C ARG A 118 16.78 -5.32 3.42
N LYS A 119 17.56 -4.30 3.02
CA LYS A 119 18.98 -4.14 3.38
C LYS A 119 19.16 -3.28 4.64
N GLY A 120 18.08 -2.75 5.20
CA GLY A 120 18.10 -1.91 6.39
C GLY A 120 18.26 -0.41 6.10
N HIS A 121 18.25 0.02 4.83
CA HIS A 121 18.40 1.43 4.52
C HIS A 121 17.12 2.21 4.80
N THR A 122 17.27 3.32 5.50
CA THR A 122 16.21 4.29 5.78
C THR A 122 16.59 5.65 5.23
N VAL A 123 15.61 6.46 4.86
CA VAL A 123 15.82 7.86 4.52
C VAL A 123 15.11 8.75 5.53
N VAL A 124 15.78 9.82 5.96
CA VAL A 124 15.17 10.89 6.74
C VAL A 124 15.03 12.10 5.86
N LEU A 125 13.79 12.58 5.71
CA LEU A 125 13.47 13.78 4.93
C LEU A 125 13.02 14.89 5.88
N TYR A 126 13.47 16.11 5.61
CA TYR A 126 13.19 17.27 6.46
C TYR A 126 12.17 18.20 5.82
N PHE A 127 11.24 18.70 6.64
CA PHE A 127 10.14 19.53 6.20
C PHE A 127 10.14 20.87 6.95
N ARG A 128 9.94 21.95 6.21
CA ARG A 128 9.72 23.31 6.73
C ARG A 128 8.34 23.77 6.33
N ASP A 129 7.56 24.28 7.28
CA ASP A 129 6.18 24.71 7.04
C ASP A 129 5.32 23.63 6.35
N GLY A 130 5.59 22.36 6.66
CA GLY A 130 4.91 21.20 6.10
C GLY A 130 5.36 20.79 4.69
N LYS A 131 6.46 21.36 4.18
CA LYS A 131 6.99 21.17 2.83
C LYS A 131 8.40 20.61 2.84
N LEU A 132 8.67 19.62 1.99
CA LEU A 132 9.98 18.98 1.85
C LEU A 132 11.00 20.01 1.36
N ILE A 133 12.13 20.10 2.06
CA ILE A 133 13.22 21.04 1.75
C ILE A 133 14.55 20.30 1.62
N ASN A 134 15.46 20.89 0.83
CA ASN A 134 16.84 20.45 0.69
C ASN A 134 17.00 18.95 0.42
N PHE A 135 16.04 18.33 -0.26
CA PHE A 135 16.16 16.96 -0.75
C PHE A 135 16.88 16.96 -2.09
N ASP A 136 18.02 16.28 -2.14
CA ASP A 136 18.75 15.97 -3.36
C ASP A 136 18.87 14.44 -3.51
N PRO A 137 18.21 13.83 -4.50
CA PRO A 137 18.30 12.39 -4.71
C PRO A 137 19.69 11.91 -5.15
N ALA A 138 20.59 12.80 -5.59
CA ALA A 138 21.97 12.45 -5.93
C ALA A 138 22.82 12.10 -4.70
N GLU A 139 22.40 12.51 -3.50
CA GLU A 139 23.06 12.19 -2.24
C GLU A 139 22.73 10.78 -1.71
N LEU A 140 21.75 10.11 -2.32
CA LEU A 140 21.36 8.73 -1.99
C LEU A 140 22.36 7.75 -2.63
N GLN A 141 23.52 7.54 -1.99
CA GLN A 141 24.56 6.60 -2.42
C GLN A 141 24.22 5.14 -2.07
#